data_AF-A0A521HQP1-F1
#
_entry.id   AF-A0A521HQP1-F1
#
_cell.length_a   1.000
_cell.length_b   1.000
_cell.length_c   1.000
_cell.angle_alpha   90.00
_cell.angle_beta   90.00
_cell.angle_gamma   90.00
#
_symmetry.space_group_name_H-M   'P 1'
#
loop_
_entity.id
_entity.type
_entity.pdbx_description
1 polymer ?
#
loop_
_entity_poly.entity_id
_entity_poly.type
_entity_poly.pdbx_seq_one_letter_code
_entity_poly.pdbx_strand_id
1 'polypeptide(L)' 'MNTKKFASQADLEEKQISWDKLSDNAYAYTAEGDPNTGVIIGDDAVMIIDATATPVAA' A
#
# COMPACT_ATOMS: atom_id res chain seq x y z
N MET A 1 -9.99 25.23 -14.93
CA MET A 1 -8.71 24.55 -14.64
C MET A 1 -9.04 23.18 -14.09
N ASN A 2 -8.64 22.11 -14.78
CA ASN A 2 -8.92 20.75 -14.32
C ASN A 2 -7.82 20.39 -13.30
N THR A 3 -8.14 20.45 -12.01
CA THR A 3 -7.22 20.16 -10.93
C THR A 3 -6.79 18.70 -11.05
N LYS A 4 -5.51 18.44 -11.36
CA LYS A 4 -4.97 17.06 -11.35
C LYS A 4 -5.03 16.56 -9.91
N LYS A 5 -6.01 15.72 -9.63
CA LYS A 5 -6.16 15.06 -8.34
C LYS A 5 -5.23 13.85 -8.30
N PHE A 6 -4.57 13.65 -7.16
CA PHE A 6 -3.84 12.43 -6.87
C PHE A 6 -4.81 11.24 -6.92
N ALA A 7 -4.38 10.10 -7.46
CA ALA A 7 -5.26 8.96 -7.76
C ALA A 7 -6.05 8.48 -6.51
N SER A 8 -5.41 8.49 -5.36
CA SER A 8 -5.98 8.06 -4.07
C SER A 8 -6.91 9.07 -3.39
N GLN A 9 -7.23 10.22 -4.02
CA GLN A 9 -8.05 11.27 -3.36
C GLN A 9 -9.51 10.83 -3.09
N ALA A 10 -10.01 9.82 -3.81
CA ALA A 10 -11.37 9.31 -3.66
C ALA A 10 -11.46 8.05 -2.79
N ASP A 11 -10.33 7.48 -2.39
CA ASP A 11 -10.27 6.21 -1.66
C ASP A 11 -10.42 6.47 -0.15
N LEU A 12 -11.66 6.75 0.24
CA LEU A 12 -12.08 7.06 1.62
C LEU A 12 -12.78 5.88 2.30
N GLU A 13 -13.07 4.82 1.55
CA GLU A 13 -13.71 3.61 2.07
C GLU A 13 -12.67 2.61 2.57
N GLU A 14 -13.02 1.87 3.61
CA GLU A 14 -12.16 0.82 4.16
C GLU A 14 -12.03 -0.31 3.14
N LYS A 15 -10.83 -0.47 2.58
CA LYS A 15 -10.55 -1.50 1.58
C LYS A 15 -10.14 -2.80 2.24
N GLN A 16 -10.61 -3.91 1.69
CA GLN A 16 -10.11 -5.21 2.07
C GLN A 16 -8.64 -5.33 1.68
N ILE A 17 -7.84 -5.73 2.65
CA ILE A 17 -6.40 -5.91 2.51
C ILE A 17 -6.12 -7.39 2.27
N SER A 18 -5.30 -7.69 1.27
CA SER A 18 -4.72 -9.02 1.08
C SER A 18 -3.21 -9.02 1.29
N TRP A 19 -2.71 -10.18 1.69
CA TRP A 19 -1.30 -10.47 1.85
C TRP A 19 -0.92 -11.66 0.98
N ASP A 20 -0.09 -11.41 -0.01
CA ASP A 20 0.44 -12.47 -0.88
C ASP A 20 1.91 -12.71 -0.54
N LYS A 21 2.23 -13.93 -0.12
CA LYS A 21 3.63 -14.34 0.08
C LYS A 21 4.26 -14.62 -1.28
N LEU A 22 5.25 -13.82 -1.67
CA LEU A 22 5.96 -13.94 -2.94
C LEU A 22 7.20 -14.83 -2.81
N SER A 23 7.86 -14.78 -1.65
CA SER A 23 8.98 -15.63 -1.27
C SER A 23 9.06 -15.74 0.25
N ASP A 24 10.06 -16.45 0.78
CA ASP A 24 10.25 -16.57 2.23
C ASP A 24 10.46 -15.22 2.94
N ASN A 25 10.99 -14.23 2.23
CA ASN A 25 11.32 -12.92 2.77
C ASN A 25 10.56 -11.77 2.09
N ALA A 26 9.63 -12.05 1.17
CA ALA A 26 8.94 -11.01 0.41
C ALA A 26 7.43 -11.21 0.37
N TYR A 27 6.70 -10.12 0.58
CA TYR A 27 5.24 -10.08 0.58
C TYR A 27 4.73 -8.89 -0.24
N ALA A 28 3.57 -9.08 -0.87
CA ALA A 28 2.76 -7.99 -1.39
C ALA A 28 1.62 -7.71 -0.42
N TYR A 29 1.53 -6.46 0.03
CA TYR A 29 0.40 -5.91 0.75
C TYR A 29 -0.44 -5.12 -0.24
N THR A 30 -1.66 -5.58 -0.52
CA THR A 30 -2.50 -4.95 -1.55
C THR A 30 -3.87 -4.58 -1.01
N ALA A 31 -4.37 -3.44 -1.47
CA ALA A 31 -5.74 -3.00 -1.27
C ALA A 31 -6.42 -2.94 -2.65
N GLU A 32 -7.68 -3.38 -2.76
CA GLU A 32 -8.36 -3.45 -4.05
C GLU A 32 -8.34 -2.10 -4.80
N GLY A 33 -7.60 -2.05 -5.91
CA GLY A 33 -7.50 -0.87 -6.77
C GLY A 33 -6.72 0.33 -6.20
N ASP A 34 -5.96 0.17 -5.11
CA ASP A 34 -5.18 1.24 -4.45
C ASP A 34 -3.65 1.01 -4.56
N PRO A 35 -2.79 1.97 -4.13
CA PRO A 35 -1.36 1.76 -4.01
C PRO A 35 -1.04 0.51 -3.20
N ASN A 36 -0.22 -0.36 -3.79
CA ASN A 36 0.25 -1.58 -3.17
C ASN A 36 1.58 -1.32 -2.47
N THR A 37 1.81 -2.01 -1.35
CA THR A 37 3.07 -1.94 -0.62
C THR A 37 3.84 -3.24 -0.78
N GLY A 38 5.11 -3.13 -1.18
CA GLY A 38 6.06 -4.23 -1.13
C GLY A 38 6.71 -4.32 0.25
N VAL A 39 6.85 -5.52 0.78
CA VAL A 39 7.51 -5.77 2.07
C VAL A 39 8.65 -6.76 1.87
N ILE A 40 9.86 -6.36 2.26
CA ILE A 40 11.05 -7.24 2.30
C ILE A 40 11.53 -7.37 3.74
N ILE A 41 11.61 -8.60 4.23
CA ILE A 41 12.07 -8.94 5.58
C ILE A 41 13.55 -9.33 5.52
N GLY A 42 14.42 -8.47 6.03
CA GLY A 42 15.82 -8.79 6.28
C GLY A 42 16.04 -9.25 7.73
N ASP A 43 17.29 -9.58 8.05
CA ASP A 43 17.63 -10.16 9.36
C ASP A 43 17.44 -9.15 10.52
N ASP A 44 17.76 -7.88 10.27
CA ASP A 44 17.74 -6.82 11.30
C ASP A 44 16.68 -5.75 11.05
N ALA A 45 16.05 -5.75 9.87
CA ALA A 45 15.12 -4.70 9.45
C ALA A 45 14.10 -5.17 8.42
N VAL A 46 12.99 -4.44 8.34
CA VAL A 46 11.97 -4.62 7.30
C VAL A 46 11.98 -3.40 6.39
N MET A 47 12.15 -3.63 5.09
CA MET A 47 12.02 -2.60 4.07
C MET A 47 10.58 -2.54 3.57
N ILE A 48 9.99 -1.35 3.64
CA ILE A 48 8.65 -1.05 3.13
C ILE A 48 8.82 -0.23 1.85
N ILE A 49 8.23 -0.72 0.76
CA ILE A 49 8.33 -0.12 -0.57
C ILE A 49 6.94 0.37 -0.95
N ASP A 50 6.82 1.69 -1.11
CA ASP A 50 5.57 2.42 -1.33
C ASP A 50 4.66 2.50 -0.09
N ALA A 51 3.86 3.57 -0.03
CA ALA A 51 2.95 3.86 1.06
C ALA A 51 1.51 3.68 0.61
N THR A 52 0.71 3.02 1.43
CA THR A 52 -0.73 2.94 1.21
C THR A 52 -1.39 4.28 1.51
N ALA A 53 -2.53 4.54 0.86
CA ALA A 53 -3.31 5.74 1.15
C ALA A 53 -3.78 5.70 2.61
N THR A 54 -3.46 6.74 3.38
CA THR A 54 -3.96 6.88 4.75
C THR A 54 -5.41 7.40 4.69
N PRO A 55 -6.41 6.66 5.21
CA PRO A 55 -7.80 7.11 5.21
C PRO A 55 -8.03 8.38 6.05
N VAL A 56 -7.09 8.70 6.95
CA VAL A 56 -7.03 9.97 7.67
C VAL A 56 -5.72 10.67 7.32
N ALA A 57 -5.80 11.77 6.58
CA ALA A 57 -4.72 12.75 6.57
C ALA A 57 -4.77 13.50 7.90
N ALA A 58 -3.97 13.06 8.88
CA ALA A 58 -3.77 13.77 10.14
C ALA A 58 -2.85 14.98 9.96
#